data_AF-A0A1Z5K274-F1
#
_entry.id   AF-A0A1Z5K274-F1
#
_cell.length_a   1.000
_cell.length_b   1.000
_cell.length_c   1.000
_cell.angle_alpha   90.00
_cell.angle_beta   90.00
_cell.angle_gamma   90.00
#
_symmetry.space_group_name_H-M   'P 1'
#
loop_
_entity.id
_entity.type
_entity.pdbx_description
1 polymer ?
#
loop_
_entity_poly.entity_id
_entity_poly.type
_entity_poly.pdbx_seq_one_letter_code
_entity_poly.pdbx_strand_id
1 'polypeptide(L)'
;MESDPYSSSSNNNFKSSLLEGLRVLRRTVRTVTTTASSEDALHSNPNNEDERHSFLPNNNRDESPTTYRKQIREFIRRFGNYIAYVTVIVMLILLPIVLYRALADKKVDTAAFNSAWIMVIGTIILSVRLVYLHLTHWYMPEVQKYVVRILWMVPLYAMQSYLSLRYHKSRIYIDSVRDFYEAYVIASFVYYLMALLGGQDALTELLRHKDPQLGQHSFPLSLILEPWELGEEFTLQCKHGVLQYVVIKCIATLLTFLCESANVYGEGKFEWLVAYPYLCFLQNLSVMYALYCLVLLYHAVEAELRHPINWRPLGKFICVKGIVFFCWWQGVIIFYLKAHGIIDHLGSWTSEEVANGLIDYCVVIEMVIFAIAHSYTFTYKEYLPRSFPHPTTTTTRVVETSETQYLYRPPETLPQPMNFQDALWSSTVPRETIKDIKMLSRKKTTSSSICLANMTENESDKGDDEQQQQSTVNTII
;
A
#
# COMPACT_ATOMS: atom_id res chain seq x y z
N MET A 1 50.22 -13.96 -3.45
CA MET A 1 48.96 -14.72 -3.51
C MET A 1 48.98 -15.65 -2.31
N GLU A 2 48.40 -15.20 -1.20
CA GLU A 2 48.24 -16.01 0.01
C GLU A 2 46.82 -15.68 0.50
N SER A 3 45.93 -16.65 0.39
CA SER A 3 44.49 -16.49 0.60
C SER A 3 44.11 -16.86 2.03
N ASP A 4 43.52 -15.92 2.76
CA ASP A 4 43.06 -16.06 4.15
C ASP A 4 42.01 -17.18 4.34
N PRO A 5 42.22 -18.13 5.27
CA PRO A 5 41.32 -19.27 5.49
C PRO A 5 40.05 -18.94 6.30
N TYR A 6 39.86 -17.70 6.77
CA TYR A 6 38.74 -17.32 7.64
C TYR A 6 37.42 -17.00 6.90
N SER A 7 37.46 -16.76 5.59
CA SER A 7 36.29 -16.42 4.76
C SER A 7 35.35 -17.62 4.48
N SER A 8 35.93 -18.82 4.33
CA SER A 8 35.18 -20.01 3.92
C SER A 8 34.34 -20.62 5.06
N SER A 9 34.81 -20.52 6.31
CA SER A 9 34.14 -21.13 7.46
C SER A 9 32.83 -20.42 7.84
N SER A 10 32.79 -19.08 7.76
CA SER A 10 31.60 -18.28 8.10
C SER A 10 30.44 -18.49 7.11
N ASN A 11 30.76 -18.63 5.81
CA ASN A 11 29.75 -18.83 4.76
C ASN A 11 29.13 -20.23 4.81
N ASN A 12 29.91 -21.24 5.22
CA ASN A 12 29.41 -22.60 5.42
C ASN A 12 28.53 -22.72 6.66
N ASN A 13 28.86 -22.01 7.74
CA ASN A 13 28.03 -21.95 8.94
C ASN A 13 26.68 -21.27 8.67
N PHE A 14 26.67 -20.15 7.93
CA PHE A 14 25.44 -19.45 7.54
C PHE A 14 24.54 -20.30 6.63
N LYS A 15 25.10 -20.96 5.61
CA LYS A 15 24.34 -21.89 4.76
C LYS A 15 23.81 -23.09 5.55
N SER A 16 24.58 -23.62 6.51
CA SER A 16 24.12 -24.72 7.35
C SER A 16 22.95 -24.31 8.24
N SER A 17 23.00 -23.13 8.90
CA SER A 17 21.91 -22.62 9.74
C SER A 17 20.66 -22.28 8.92
N LEU A 18 20.83 -21.78 7.70
CA LEU A 18 19.70 -21.48 6.80
C LEU A 18 19.04 -22.77 6.29
N LEU A 19 19.81 -23.81 5.99
CA LEU A 19 19.30 -25.14 5.64
C LEU A 19 18.65 -25.86 6.83
N GLU A 20 19.18 -25.69 8.04
CA GLU A 20 18.59 -26.16 9.30
C GLU A 20 17.21 -25.49 9.52
N GLY A 21 17.16 -24.15 9.37
CA GLY A 21 15.93 -23.36 9.48
C GLY A 21 14.87 -23.74 8.46
N LEU A 22 15.27 -23.97 7.20
CA LEU A 22 14.37 -24.46 6.16
C LEU A 22 13.89 -25.90 6.40
N ARG A 23 14.75 -26.77 6.98
CA ARG A 23 14.36 -28.14 7.37
C ARG A 23 13.36 -28.13 8.53
N VAL A 24 13.54 -27.26 9.52
CA VAL A 24 12.60 -27.07 10.63
C VAL A 24 11.27 -26.52 10.09
N LEU A 25 11.31 -25.50 9.23
CA LEU A 25 10.11 -24.94 8.60
C LEU A 25 9.34 -26.00 7.80
N ARG A 26 10.05 -26.82 7.00
CA ARG A 26 9.45 -27.92 6.23
C ARG A 26 8.87 -29.01 7.14
N ARG A 27 9.51 -29.33 8.27
CA ARG A 27 8.97 -30.28 9.26
C ARG A 27 7.72 -29.72 9.93
N THR A 28 7.73 -28.44 10.34
CA THR A 28 6.55 -27.79 10.94
C THR A 28 5.37 -27.72 9.95
N VAL A 29 5.63 -27.39 8.68
CA VAL A 29 4.61 -27.40 7.63
C VAL A 29 4.07 -28.81 7.37
N ARG A 30 4.95 -29.83 7.38
CA ARG A 30 4.55 -31.23 7.19
C ARG A 30 3.72 -31.78 8.35
N THR A 31 4.09 -31.48 9.59
CA THR A 31 3.31 -31.89 10.78
C THR A 31 1.92 -31.26 10.79
N VAL A 32 1.81 -29.99 10.35
CA VAL A 32 0.51 -29.30 10.20
C VAL A 32 -0.35 -29.90 9.07
N THR A 33 0.27 -30.43 8.01
CA THR A 33 -0.47 -31.07 6.90
C THR A 33 -0.91 -32.49 7.21
N THR A 34 -0.14 -33.28 7.98
CA THR A 34 -0.60 -34.61 8.42
C THR A 34 -1.67 -34.55 9.51
N THR A 35 -1.71 -33.50 10.34
CA THR A 35 -2.83 -33.31 11.27
C THR A 35 -4.13 -32.91 10.54
N ALA A 36 -4.03 -32.19 9.43
CA ALA A 36 -5.20 -31.81 8.62
C ALA A 36 -5.75 -32.99 7.79
N SER A 37 -4.89 -33.83 7.22
CA SER A 37 -5.33 -34.97 6.40
C SER A 37 -6.01 -36.09 7.22
N SER A 38 -5.77 -36.17 8.53
CA SER A 38 -6.44 -37.12 9.42
C SER A 38 -7.83 -36.66 9.88
N GLU A 39 -8.14 -35.35 9.81
CA GLU A 39 -9.48 -34.81 10.12
C GLU A 39 -10.47 -34.99 8.95
N ASP A 40 -9.97 -34.97 7.71
CA ASP A 40 -10.83 -35.14 6.51
C ASP A 40 -11.30 -36.59 6.29
N ALA A 41 -10.61 -37.58 6.87
CA ALA A 41 -10.98 -39.00 6.74
C ALA A 41 -12.14 -39.42 7.66
N LEU A 42 -12.51 -38.61 8.66
CA LEU A 42 -13.56 -38.96 9.64
C LEU A 42 -14.93 -38.33 9.33
N HIS A 43 -15.02 -37.44 8.33
CA HIS A 43 -16.25 -36.70 7.99
C HIS A 43 -16.93 -37.17 6.69
N SER A 44 -16.76 -38.43 6.31
CA SER A 44 -17.47 -39.03 5.16
C SER A 44 -18.18 -40.34 5.53
N ASN A 45 -19.22 -40.26 6.36
CA ASN A 45 -20.24 -41.31 6.39
C ASN A 45 -21.63 -40.73 6.72
N PRO A 46 -22.52 -40.53 5.74
CA PRO A 46 -23.87 -40.06 5.97
C PRO A 46 -24.82 -41.26 5.89
N ASN A 47 -25.14 -41.90 7.02
CA ASN A 47 -26.28 -42.82 7.15
C ASN A 47 -26.60 -43.03 8.63
N ASN A 48 -27.58 -42.27 9.13
CA ASN A 48 -28.73 -42.76 9.90
C ASN A 48 -29.39 -41.59 10.63
N GLU A 49 -30.57 -41.22 10.14
CA GLU A 49 -31.61 -40.58 10.93
C GLU A 49 -32.28 -41.62 11.85
N ASP A 50 -33.00 -41.10 12.85
CA ASP A 50 -33.86 -41.78 13.83
C ASP A 50 -33.20 -42.43 15.06
N GLU A 51 -33.30 -41.75 16.21
CA GLU A 51 -34.05 -42.26 17.39
C GLU A 51 -34.13 -41.21 18.52
N ARG A 52 -35.34 -41.00 19.05
CA ARG A 52 -35.60 -40.33 20.34
C ARG A 52 -35.18 -41.25 21.49
N HIS A 53 -34.60 -40.71 22.57
CA HIS A 53 -35.17 -40.74 23.94
C HIS A 53 -34.12 -40.41 25.04
N SER A 54 -34.62 -39.71 26.06
CA SER A 54 -34.25 -39.79 27.48
C SER A 54 -33.15 -38.87 28.07
N PHE A 55 -33.54 -38.26 29.19
CA PHE A 55 -32.80 -37.47 30.15
C PHE A 55 -31.57 -38.20 30.72
N LEU A 56 -30.40 -37.56 30.66
CA LEU A 56 -29.37 -37.56 31.72
C LEU A 56 -28.57 -36.24 31.66
N PRO A 57 -28.25 -35.58 32.79
CA PRO A 57 -27.41 -34.39 32.78
C PRO A 57 -25.95 -34.83 32.72
N ASN A 58 -25.36 -34.90 31.52
CA ASN A 58 -23.93 -35.16 31.40
C ASN A 58 -23.17 -33.85 31.50
N ASN A 59 -22.63 -33.61 32.69
CA ASN A 59 -21.71 -32.55 33.02
C ASN A 59 -20.34 -32.89 32.42
N ASN A 60 -20.15 -32.65 31.12
CA ASN A 60 -18.82 -32.67 30.49
C ASN A 60 -18.73 -31.55 29.45
N ARG A 61 -17.66 -30.77 29.59
CA ARG A 61 -17.39 -29.53 28.88
C ARG A 61 -17.07 -29.80 27.42
N ASP A 62 -18.05 -29.62 26.54
CA ASP A 62 -17.77 -29.29 25.15
C ASP A 62 -17.49 -27.77 25.07
N GLU A 63 -16.29 -27.36 25.49
CA GLU A 63 -15.77 -26.06 25.09
C GLU A 63 -15.56 -26.09 23.57
N SER A 64 -16.56 -25.60 22.84
CA SER A 64 -16.52 -25.57 21.37
C SER A 64 -15.18 -25.02 20.85
N PRO A 65 -14.61 -25.56 19.75
CA PRO A 65 -13.32 -25.11 19.18
C PRO A 65 -13.28 -23.61 18.84
N THR A 66 -14.45 -22.96 18.76
CA THR A 66 -14.59 -21.52 18.59
C THR A 66 -14.22 -20.71 19.85
N THR A 67 -14.42 -21.24 21.05
CA THR A 67 -14.13 -20.57 22.34
C THR A 67 -12.63 -20.55 22.60
N TYR A 68 -11.94 -21.68 22.39
CA TYR A 68 -10.49 -21.78 22.51
C TYR A 68 -9.76 -20.84 21.52
N ARG A 69 -10.18 -20.81 20.25
CA ARG A 69 -9.63 -19.87 19.24
C ARG A 69 -9.88 -18.40 19.59
N LYS A 70 -11.00 -18.07 20.23
CA LYS A 70 -11.28 -16.71 20.73
C LYS A 70 -10.37 -16.35 21.90
N GLN A 71 -10.18 -17.26 22.87
CA GLN A 71 -9.28 -17.07 24.01
C GLN A 71 -7.83 -16.87 23.56
N ILE A 72 -7.33 -17.67 22.60
CA ILE A 72 -5.99 -17.52 22.04
C ILE A 72 -5.82 -16.15 21.37
N ARG A 73 -6.77 -15.73 20.52
CA ARG A 73 -6.68 -14.42 19.85
C ARG A 73 -6.66 -13.27 20.85
N GLU A 74 -7.48 -13.37 21.90
CA GLU A 74 -7.53 -12.38 22.97
C GLU A 74 -6.23 -12.34 23.77
N PHE A 75 -5.66 -13.50 24.08
CA PHE A 75 -4.35 -13.62 24.72
C PHE A 75 -3.26 -12.98 23.85
N ILE A 76 -3.16 -13.35 22.57
CA ILE A 76 -2.14 -12.80 21.65
C ILE A 76 -2.31 -11.28 21.50
N ARG A 77 -3.55 -10.77 21.51
CA ARG A 77 -3.82 -9.32 21.47
C ARG A 77 -3.29 -8.61 22.72
N ARG A 78 -3.58 -9.14 23.91
CA ARG A 78 -3.09 -8.57 25.19
C ARG A 78 -1.56 -8.65 25.27
N PHE A 79 -1.00 -9.80 24.88
CA PHE A 79 0.42 -10.03 24.80
C PHE A 79 1.10 -9.07 23.81
N GLY A 80 0.50 -8.85 22.64
CA GLY A 80 0.97 -7.88 21.65
C GLY A 80 0.93 -6.43 22.15
N ASN A 81 -0.10 -6.06 22.90
CA ASN A 81 -0.14 -4.74 23.55
C ASN A 81 0.95 -4.60 24.62
N TYR A 82 1.14 -5.63 25.45
CA TYR A 82 2.23 -5.66 26.43
C TYR A 82 3.59 -5.52 25.75
N ILE A 83 3.86 -6.30 24.69
CA ILE A 83 5.10 -6.18 23.90
C ILE A 83 5.27 -4.77 23.36
N ALA A 84 4.24 -4.14 22.80
CA ALA A 84 4.33 -2.79 22.28
C ALA A 84 4.66 -1.77 23.38
N TYR A 85 3.99 -1.82 24.53
CA TYR A 85 4.28 -0.92 25.65
C TYR A 85 5.70 -1.13 26.18
N VAL A 86 6.11 -2.38 26.38
CA VAL A 86 7.49 -2.71 26.79
C VAL A 86 8.48 -2.21 25.76
N THR A 87 8.23 -2.38 24.47
CA THR A 87 9.11 -1.91 23.39
C THR A 87 9.28 -0.39 23.43
N VAL A 88 8.18 0.36 23.58
CA VAL A 88 8.23 1.83 23.70
C VAL A 88 9.01 2.25 24.95
N ILE A 89 8.75 1.63 26.10
CA ILE A 89 9.47 1.93 27.35
C ILE A 89 10.96 1.62 27.21
N VAL A 90 11.30 0.45 26.65
CA VAL A 90 12.68 0.02 26.40
C VAL A 90 13.37 1.00 25.45
N MET A 91 12.71 1.47 24.40
CA MET A 91 13.26 2.48 23.51
C MET A 91 13.52 3.81 24.21
N LEU A 92 12.57 4.27 25.04
CA LEU A 92 12.72 5.52 25.80
C LEU A 92 13.87 5.46 26.82
N ILE A 93 14.26 4.27 27.28
CA ILE A 93 15.39 4.07 28.20
C ILE A 93 16.70 3.83 27.44
N LEU A 94 16.71 2.95 26.45
CA LEU A 94 17.92 2.56 25.72
C LEU A 94 18.45 3.68 24.81
N LEU A 95 17.57 4.45 24.18
CA LEU A 95 17.98 5.51 23.25
C LEU A 95 18.81 6.59 23.96
N PRO A 96 18.39 7.15 25.11
CA PRO A 96 19.23 8.07 25.90
C PRO A 96 20.54 7.44 26.39
N ILE A 97 20.52 6.16 26.81
CA ILE A 97 21.73 5.47 27.31
C ILE A 97 22.76 5.29 26.19
N VAL A 98 22.33 4.84 25.00
CA VAL A 98 23.20 4.66 23.83
C VAL A 98 23.76 6.00 23.39
N LEU A 99 22.93 7.05 23.33
CA LEU A 99 23.36 8.38 22.96
C LEU A 99 24.35 8.96 23.98
N TYR A 100 24.08 8.82 25.29
CA TYR A 100 24.97 9.28 26.36
C TYR A 100 26.34 8.59 26.31
N ARG A 101 26.36 7.26 26.24
CA ARG A 101 27.63 6.51 26.16
C ARG A 101 28.43 6.86 24.92
N ALA A 102 27.76 7.04 23.80
CA ALA A 102 28.47 7.34 22.56
C ALA A 102 28.96 8.80 22.47
N LEU A 103 28.23 9.75 23.08
CA LEU A 103 28.72 11.13 23.27
C LEU A 103 29.91 11.16 24.23
N ALA A 104 29.88 10.37 25.30
CA ALA A 104 31.00 10.25 26.24
C ALA A 104 32.26 9.65 25.59
N ASP A 105 32.10 8.61 24.76
CA ASP A 105 33.20 7.92 24.08
C ASP A 105 33.64 8.61 22.76
N LYS A 106 33.00 9.72 22.37
CA LYS A 106 33.21 10.43 21.08
C LYS A 106 33.07 9.54 19.83
N LYS A 107 32.31 8.43 19.92
CA LYS A 107 32.06 7.48 18.81
C LYS A 107 30.70 7.73 18.18
N VAL A 108 30.54 8.88 17.54
CA VAL A 108 29.24 9.38 17.03
C VAL A 108 28.65 8.45 15.97
N ASP A 109 29.46 7.90 15.07
CA ASP A 109 28.98 7.01 14.00
C ASP A 109 28.37 5.71 14.55
N THR A 110 29.05 5.11 15.55
CA THR A 110 28.56 3.89 16.21
C THR A 110 27.29 4.17 17.02
N ALA A 111 27.16 5.38 17.59
CA ALA A 111 25.94 5.83 18.24
C ALA A 111 24.76 5.77 17.28
N ALA A 112 24.90 6.42 16.11
CA ALA A 112 23.85 6.58 15.13
C ALA A 112 23.38 5.22 14.59
N PHE A 113 24.29 4.30 14.30
CA PHE A 113 23.90 2.96 13.85
C PHE A 113 23.15 2.17 14.93
N ASN A 114 23.63 2.21 16.18
CA ASN A 114 23.02 1.44 17.26
C ASN A 114 21.65 2.01 17.66
N SER A 115 21.51 3.33 17.75
CA SER A 115 20.23 3.98 18.04
C SER A 115 19.24 3.75 16.90
N ALA A 116 19.65 3.91 15.64
CA ALA A 116 18.80 3.64 14.48
C ALA A 116 18.30 2.19 14.48
N TRP A 117 19.18 1.21 14.76
CA TRP A 117 18.78 -0.20 14.80
C TRP A 117 17.69 -0.49 15.85
N ILE A 118 17.84 0.07 17.06
CA ILE A 118 16.83 -0.06 18.12
C ILE A 118 15.49 0.53 17.67
N MET A 119 15.52 1.67 16.97
CA MET A 119 14.32 2.33 16.45
C MET A 119 13.63 1.56 15.32
N VAL A 120 14.41 0.93 14.45
CA VAL A 120 13.89 0.05 13.40
C VAL A 120 13.19 -1.17 14.01
N ILE A 121 13.82 -1.84 14.97
CA ILE A 121 13.20 -2.98 15.66
C ILE A 121 11.88 -2.55 16.31
N GLY A 122 11.88 -1.43 17.02
CA GLY A 122 10.67 -0.90 17.65
C GLY A 122 9.56 -0.62 16.64
N THR A 123 9.89 0.04 15.54
CA THR A 123 8.98 0.31 14.43
C THR A 123 8.40 -0.98 13.85
N ILE A 124 9.24 -1.98 13.56
CA ILE A 124 8.81 -3.26 13.02
C ILE A 124 7.83 -3.96 13.98
N ILE A 125 8.14 -4.00 15.28
CA ILE A 125 7.26 -4.61 16.28
C ILE A 125 5.89 -3.90 16.31
N LEU A 126 5.87 -2.57 16.32
CA LEU A 126 4.64 -1.78 16.33
C LEU A 126 3.79 -2.01 15.07
N SER A 127 4.42 -2.01 13.90
CA SER A 127 3.75 -2.21 12.61
C SER A 127 3.26 -3.65 12.43
N VAL A 128 4.08 -4.66 12.73
CA VAL A 128 3.70 -6.07 12.63
C VAL A 128 2.54 -6.38 13.58
N ARG A 129 2.53 -5.82 14.79
CA ARG A 129 1.39 -5.94 15.71
C ARG A 129 0.11 -5.37 15.08
N LEU A 130 0.18 -4.19 14.48
CA LEU A 130 -0.98 -3.57 13.85
C LEU A 130 -1.50 -4.39 12.67
N VAL A 131 -0.60 -4.89 11.81
CA VAL A 131 -0.95 -5.80 10.70
C VAL A 131 -1.59 -7.09 11.24
N TYR A 132 -1.02 -7.69 12.28
CA TYR A 132 -1.58 -8.89 12.92
C TYR A 132 -3.00 -8.65 13.46
N LEU A 133 -3.26 -7.48 14.04
CA LEU A 133 -4.59 -7.13 14.54
C LEU A 133 -5.63 -7.03 13.43
N HIS A 134 -5.25 -6.51 12.26
CA HIS A 134 -6.11 -6.55 11.07
C HIS A 134 -6.34 -7.98 10.62
N LEU A 135 -5.28 -8.76 10.40
CA LEU A 135 -5.37 -10.15 9.89
C LEU A 135 -6.20 -11.07 10.80
N THR A 136 -6.21 -10.84 12.12
CA THR A 136 -7.02 -11.62 13.07
C THR A 136 -8.48 -11.19 13.16
N HIS A 137 -8.79 -9.94 12.77
CA HIS A 137 -10.12 -9.35 12.75
C HIS A 137 -10.51 -8.98 11.30
N TRP A 138 -10.39 -9.96 10.41
CA TRP A 138 -10.61 -9.81 8.97
C TRP A 138 -12.09 -9.92 8.58
N TYR A 139 -12.88 -8.93 8.98
CA TYR A 139 -14.33 -8.89 8.73
C TYR A 139 -14.70 -8.31 7.36
N MET A 140 -13.89 -7.39 6.84
CA MET A 140 -14.12 -6.69 5.56
C MET A 140 -12.95 -6.92 4.61
N PRO A 141 -12.82 -8.10 3.98
CA PRO A 141 -11.66 -8.46 3.18
C PRO A 141 -11.42 -7.51 2.00
N GLU A 142 -12.49 -7.01 1.37
CA GLU A 142 -12.41 -6.13 0.22
C GLU A 142 -11.74 -4.78 0.54
N VAL A 143 -11.86 -4.31 1.78
CA VAL A 143 -11.31 -3.03 2.24
C VAL A 143 -10.00 -3.24 3.00
N GLN A 144 -9.98 -4.18 3.95
CA GLN A 144 -8.83 -4.41 4.84
C GLN A 144 -7.58 -4.89 4.09
N LYS A 145 -7.75 -5.55 2.92
CA LYS A 145 -6.61 -5.93 2.05
C LYS A 145 -5.75 -4.73 1.67
N TYR A 146 -6.36 -3.57 1.39
CA TYR A 146 -5.63 -2.34 1.05
C TYR A 146 -5.01 -1.67 2.27
N VAL A 147 -5.69 -1.73 3.43
CA VAL A 147 -5.14 -1.22 4.68
C VAL A 147 -3.83 -1.93 5.02
N VAL A 148 -3.79 -3.27 4.93
CA VAL A 148 -2.56 -4.03 5.18
C VAL A 148 -1.44 -3.64 4.22
N ARG A 149 -1.74 -3.43 2.92
CA ARG A 149 -0.75 -2.92 1.95
C ARG A 149 -0.17 -1.57 2.38
N ILE A 150 -1.01 -0.66 2.86
CA ILE A 150 -0.58 0.67 3.33
C ILE A 150 0.29 0.54 4.59
N LEU A 151 -0.10 -0.30 5.55
CA LEU A 151 0.60 -0.44 6.83
C LEU A 151 2.04 -0.95 6.71
N TRP A 152 2.33 -1.73 5.67
CA TRP A 152 3.68 -2.23 5.37
C TRP A 152 4.65 -1.13 4.92
N MET A 153 4.16 0.07 4.57
CA MET A 153 5.00 1.21 4.18
C MET A 153 5.97 1.59 5.30
N VAL A 154 5.48 1.75 6.53
CA VAL A 154 6.27 2.21 7.68
C VAL A 154 7.46 1.29 8.02
N PRO A 155 7.28 -0.03 8.22
CA PRO A 155 8.41 -0.91 8.55
C PRO A 155 9.38 -1.08 7.37
N LEU A 156 8.89 -1.00 6.12
CA LEU A 156 9.74 -1.04 4.94
C LEU A 156 10.66 0.18 4.89
N TYR A 157 10.11 1.39 5.08
CA TYR A 157 10.90 2.63 5.09
C TYR A 157 11.93 2.63 6.23
N ALA A 158 11.56 2.21 7.43
CA ALA A 158 12.50 2.15 8.56
C ALA A 158 13.68 1.22 8.27
N MET A 159 13.41 0.01 7.79
CA MET A 159 14.44 -0.98 7.45
C MET A 159 15.31 -0.50 6.27
N GLN A 160 14.69 0.07 5.25
CA GLN A 160 15.35 0.60 4.05
C GLN A 160 16.32 1.72 4.41
N SER A 161 15.88 2.71 5.20
CA SER A 161 16.75 3.82 5.64
C SER A 161 17.90 3.34 6.52
N TYR A 162 17.67 2.37 7.40
CA TYR A 162 18.79 1.77 8.16
C TYR A 162 19.79 1.02 7.27
N LEU A 163 19.32 0.28 6.27
CA LEU A 163 20.19 -0.39 5.31
C LEU A 163 20.98 0.61 4.46
N SER A 164 20.33 1.69 4.02
CA SER A 164 21.00 2.79 3.30
C SER A 164 22.07 3.47 4.16
N LEU A 165 21.76 3.73 5.43
CA LEU A 165 22.70 4.27 6.41
C LEU A 165 23.91 3.34 6.62
N ARG A 166 23.72 2.02 6.62
CA ARG A 166 24.82 1.04 6.81
C ARG A 166 25.62 0.76 5.53
N TYR A 167 24.97 0.82 4.37
CA TYR A 167 25.50 0.43 3.05
C TYR A 167 25.31 1.57 2.03
N HIS A 168 25.92 2.73 2.30
CA HIS A 168 25.80 3.94 1.47
C HIS A 168 26.12 3.71 -0.03
N LYS A 169 27.06 2.81 -0.36
CA LYS A 169 27.39 2.47 -1.77
C LYS A 169 26.25 1.80 -2.53
N SER A 170 25.32 1.16 -1.83
CA SER A 170 24.16 0.49 -2.43
C SER A 170 22.87 1.32 -2.29
N ARG A 171 22.97 2.59 -1.87
CA ARG A 171 21.82 3.47 -1.60
C ARG A 171 20.84 3.51 -2.76
N ILE A 172 21.32 3.72 -3.99
CA ILE A 172 20.48 3.82 -5.19
C ILE A 172 19.56 2.59 -5.35
N TYR A 173 20.10 1.39 -5.12
CA TYR A 173 19.33 0.14 -5.19
C TYR A 173 18.34 0.00 -4.04
N ILE A 174 18.75 0.41 -2.84
CA ILE A 174 17.93 0.32 -1.62
C ILE A 174 16.76 1.32 -1.69
N ASP A 175 17.01 2.54 -2.16
CA ASP A 175 16.02 3.60 -2.35
C ASP A 175 15.02 3.25 -3.45
N SER A 176 15.44 2.52 -4.48
CA SER A 176 14.53 2.05 -5.54
C SER A 176 13.37 1.22 -4.99
N VAL A 177 13.61 0.38 -3.97
CA VAL A 177 12.55 -0.42 -3.32
C VAL A 177 11.51 0.47 -2.64
N ARG A 178 11.97 1.52 -1.94
CA ARG A 178 11.09 2.52 -1.30
C ARG A 178 10.22 3.19 -2.36
N ASP A 179 10.84 3.61 -3.44
CA ASP A 179 10.21 4.32 -4.56
C ASP A 179 9.09 3.49 -5.24
N PHE A 180 9.31 2.19 -5.44
CA PHE A 180 8.25 1.30 -5.94
C PHE A 180 7.11 1.14 -4.94
N TYR A 181 7.45 1.00 -3.66
CA TYR A 181 6.45 0.81 -2.62
C TYR A 181 5.57 2.04 -2.43
N GLU A 182 6.13 3.23 -2.56
CA GLU A 182 5.37 4.48 -2.55
C GLU A 182 4.25 4.48 -3.60
N ALA A 183 4.60 4.17 -4.86
CA ALA A 183 3.62 4.11 -5.94
C ALA A 183 2.55 3.04 -5.70
N TYR A 184 2.95 1.89 -5.16
CA TYR A 184 2.04 0.83 -4.76
C TYR A 184 1.06 1.25 -3.66
N VAL A 185 1.52 2.01 -2.67
CA VAL A 185 0.70 2.49 -1.56
C VAL A 185 -0.31 3.55 -2.04
N ILE A 186 0.10 4.50 -2.88
CA ILE A 186 -0.81 5.51 -3.43
C ILE A 186 -1.90 4.83 -4.27
N ALA A 187 -1.52 3.87 -5.12
CA ALA A 187 -2.50 3.05 -5.85
C ALA A 187 -3.45 2.33 -4.91
N SER A 188 -2.91 1.63 -3.90
CA SER A 188 -3.71 0.92 -2.90
C SER A 188 -4.67 1.85 -2.15
N PHE A 189 -4.28 3.10 -1.90
CA PHE A 189 -5.14 4.09 -1.24
C PHE A 189 -6.31 4.54 -2.12
N VAL A 190 -6.11 4.75 -3.43
CA VAL A 190 -7.21 5.01 -4.37
C VAL A 190 -8.20 3.84 -4.38
N TYR A 191 -7.70 2.61 -4.52
CA TYR A 191 -8.56 1.42 -4.49
C TYR A 191 -9.25 1.20 -3.13
N TYR A 192 -8.60 1.59 -2.03
CA TYR A 192 -9.20 1.59 -0.70
C TYR A 192 -10.41 2.52 -0.62
N LEU A 193 -10.30 3.75 -1.13
CA LEU A 193 -11.43 4.68 -1.18
C LEU A 193 -12.57 4.14 -2.04
N MET A 194 -12.25 3.58 -3.21
CA MET A 194 -13.26 2.96 -4.08
C MET A 194 -13.94 1.76 -3.42
N ALA A 195 -13.18 0.91 -2.71
CA ALA A 195 -13.72 -0.25 -2.01
C ALA A 195 -14.59 0.13 -0.82
N LEU A 196 -14.28 1.24 -0.11
CA LEU A 196 -15.13 1.77 0.95
C LEU A 196 -16.52 2.18 0.45
N LEU A 197 -16.63 2.59 -0.81
CA LEU A 197 -17.90 2.98 -1.44
C LEU A 197 -18.62 1.81 -2.14
N GLY A 198 -18.24 0.57 -1.83
CA GLY A 198 -18.90 -0.62 -2.41
C GLY A 198 -18.32 -1.05 -3.77
N GLY A 199 -17.20 -0.46 -4.20
CA GLY A 199 -16.51 -0.84 -5.44
C GLY A 199 -16.81 0.09 -6.61
N GLN A 200 -16.31 -0.28 -7.79
CA GLN A 200 -16.32 0.60 -8.97
C GLN A 200 -17.73 0.92 -9.47
N ASP A 201 -18.61 -0.09 -9.54
CA ASP A 201 -19.95 0.09 -10.13
C ASP A 201 -20.83 0.94 -9.21
N ALA A 202 -20.78 0.68 -7.90
CA ALA A 202 -21.48 1.48 -6.89
C ALA A 202 -20.97 2.94 -6.86
N LEU A 203 -19.65 3.13 -6.94
CA LEU A 203 -19.06 4.47 -7.03
C LEU A 203 -19.49 5.20 -8.30
N THR A 204 -19.49 4.51 -9.45
CA THR A 204 -19.88 5.07 -10.74
C THR A 204 -21.33 5.53 -10.70
N GLU A 205 -22.22 4.71 -10.15
CA GLU A 205 -23.63 5.07 -10.02
C GLU A 205 -23.83 6.23 -9.03
N LEU A 206 -23.15 6.21 -7.89
CA LEU A 206 -23.19 7.32 -6.92
C LEU A 206 -22.74 8.64 -7.55
N LEU A 207 -21.68 8.63 -8.36
CA LEU A 207 -21.16 9.84 -9.00
C LEU A 207 -22.14 10.41 -10.03
N ARG A 208 -22.91 9.59 -10.76
CA ARG A 208 -23.91 10.07 -11.73
C ARG A 208 -24.99 10.95 -11.11
N HIS A 209 -25.29 10.74 -9.83
CA HIS A 209 -26.29 11.51 -9.09
C HIS A 209 -25.73 12.75 -8.39
N LYS A 210 -24.43 13.03 -8.52
CA LYS A 210 -23.78 14.21 -7.91
C LYS A 210 -23.69 15.39 -8.86
N ASP A 211 -23.42 16.57 -8.28
CA ASP A 211 -23.26 17.81 -9.03
C ASP A 211 -22.14 17.69 -10.09
N PRO A 212 -22.44 17.92 -11.38
CA PRO A 212 -21.45 17.93 -12.45
C PRO A 212 -20.25 18.84 -12.21
N GLN A 213 -20.39 19.88 -11.38
CA GLN A 213 -19.30 20.80 -11.06
C GLN A 213 -18.11 20.13 -10.36
N LEU A 214 -18.31 18.98 -9.70
CA LEU A 214 -17.24 18.23 -9.03
C LEU A 214 -16.23 17.60 -10.01
N GLY A 215 -16.60 17.47 -11.30
CA GLY A 215 -15.71 17.02 -12.37
C GLY A 215 -14.87 18.14 -12.96
N GLN A 216 -15.11 19.40 -12.57
CA GLN A 216 -14.36 20.54 -13.06
C GLN A 216 -12.98 20.62 -12.42
N HIS A 217 -12.00 20.91 -13.24
CA HIS A 217 -10.62 21.04 -12.80
C HIS A 217 -10.36 22.40 -12.15
N SER A 218 -9.51 22.42 -11.11
CA SER A 218 -9.02 23.68 -10.55
C SER A 218 -7.93 24.29 -11.44
N PHE A 219 -7.78 25.61 -11.38
CA PHE A 219 -6.65 26.29 -12.03
C PHE A 219 -5.31 25.77 -11.49
N PRO A 220 -4.29 25.48 -12.32
CA PRO A 220 -4.17 25.76 -13.75
C PRO A 220 -4.63 24.63 -14.68
N LEU A 221 -5.00 23.45 -14.15
CA LEU A 221 -5.35 22.28 -14.96
C LEU A 221 -6.63 22.49 -15.79
N SER A 222 -7.51 23.38 -15.36
CA SER A 222 -8.68 23.84 -16.13
C SER A 222 -8.35 24.47 -17.48
N LEU A 223 -7.10 24.89 -17.72
CA LEU A 223 -6.67 25.44 -19.01
C LEU A 223 -6.27 24.36 -20.03
N ILE A 224 -5.98 23.15 -19.56
CA ILE A 224 -5.38 22.08 -20.38
C ILE A 224 -6.31 20.87 -20.48
N LEU A 225 -7.10 20.60 -19.43
CA LEU A 225 -7.98 19.44 -19.34
C LEU A 225 -9.45 19.87 -19.45
N GLU A 226 -10.19 19.15 -20.27
CA GLU A 226 -11.65 19.24 -20.35
C GLU A 226 -12.29 18.63 -19.10
N PRO A 227 -13.38 19.21 -18.55
CA PRO A 227 -14.06 18.66 -17.37
C PRO A 227 -14.47 17.20 -17.59
N TRP A 228 -14.24 16.35 -16.59
CA TRP A 228 -14.61 14.93 -16.68
C TRP A 228 -16.07 14.72 -16.33
N GLU A 229 -16.77 13.89 -17.10
CA GLU A 229 -18.13 13.51 -16.78
C GLU A 229 -18.16 12.64 -15.52
N LEU A 230 -18.99 13.01 -14.54
CA LEU A 230 -19.15 12.22 -13.32
C LEU A 230 -19.79 10.86 -13.65
N GLY A 231 -19.16 9.80 -13.15
CA GLY A 231 -19.59 8.43 -13.36
C GLY A 231 -18.44 7.53 -13.75
N GLU A 232 -18.58 6.85 -14.90
CA GLU A 232 -17.60 5.85 -15.34
C GLU A 232 -16.30 6.53 -15.79
N GLU A 233 -16.41 7.61 -16.56
CA GLU A 233 -15.25 8.35 -17.08
C GLU A 233 -14.39 8.86 -15.93
N PHE A 234 -14.97 9.64 -15.00
CA PHE A 234 -14.27 10.14 -13.82
C PHE A 234 -13.55 9.02 -13.04
N THR A 235 -14.25 7.92 -12.75
CA THR A 235 -13.69 6.80 -11.98
C THR A 235 -12.52 6.15 -12.72
N LEU A 236 -12.64 5.99 -14.04
CA LEU A 236 -11.60 5.45 -14.89
C LEU A 236 -10.39 6.39 -14.97
N GLN A 237 -10.60 7.69 -15.09
CA GLN A 237 -9.53 8.69 -15.09
C GLN A 237 -8.77 8.72 -13.75
N CYS A 238 -9.47 8.63 -12.62
CA CYS A 238 -8.82 8.51 -11.31
C CYS A 238 -7.93 7.25 -11.22
N LYS A 239 -8.38 6.12 -11.76
CA LYS A 239 -7.57 4.88 -11.83
C LYS A 239 -6.38 5.02 -12.77
N HIS A 240 -6.58 5.64 -13.94
CA HIS A 240 -5.51 5.92 -14.88
C HIS A 240 -4.45 6.84 -14.27
N GLY A 241 -4.86 7.90 -13.59
CA GLY A 241 -3.97 8.86 -12.95
C GLY A 241 -3.05 8.23 -11.92
N VAL A 242 -3.52 7.24 -11.16
CA VAL A 242 -2.65 6.53 -10.21
C VAL A 242 -1.84 5.41 -10.87
N LEU A 243 -2.40 4.71 -11.86
CA LEU A 243 -1.71 3.63 -12.55
C LEU A 243 -0.56 4.15 -13.42
N GLN A 244 -0.72 5.32 -14.06
CA GLN A 244 0.38 5.96 -14.81
C GLN A 244 1.55 6.27 -13.89
N TYR A 245 1.30 6.67 -12.63
CA TYR A 245 2.39 6.95 -11.69
C TYR A 245 3.21 5.70 -11.40
N VAL A 246 2.53 4.56 -11.17
CA VAL A 246 3.23 3.29 -10.99
C VAL A 246 4.09 2.95 -12.21
N VAL A 247 3.55 3.10 -13.42
CA VAL A 247 4.28 2.80 -14.66
C VAL A 247 5.46 3.74 -14.88
N ILE A 248 5.26 5.05 -14.77
CA ILE A 248 6.31 6.06 -14.93
C ILE A 248 7.40 5.87 -13.88
N LYS A 249 7.04 5.60 -12.63
CA LYS A 249 8.01 5.32 -11.57
C LYS A 249 8.85 4.09 -11.91
N CYS A 250 8.23 3.01 -12.39
CA CYS A 250 8.96 1.81 -12.81
C CYS A 250 9.95 2.07 -13.95
N ILE A 251 9.51 2.79 -14.99
CA ILE A 251 10.36 3.14 -16.12
C ILE A 251 11.50 4.05 -15.66
N ALA A 252 11.19 5.06 -14.84
CA ALA A 252 12.18 6.00 -14.35
C ALA A 252 13.23 5.31 -13.46
N THR A 253 12.84 4.35 -12.61
CA THR A 253 13.80 3.54 -11.84
C THR A 253 14.70 2.70 -12.74
N LEU A 254 14.16 2.09 -13.80
CA LEU A 254 14.97 1.36 -14.78
C LEU A 254 15.95 2.29 -15.50
N LEU A 255 15.50 3.47 -15.91
CA LEU A 255 16.35 4.49 -16.53
C LEU A 255 17.44 4.97 -15.57
N THR A 256 17.13 5.16 -14.29
CA THR A 256 18.12 5.48 -13.25
C THR A 256 19.23 4.43 -13.22
N PHE A 257 18.89 3.13 -13.19
CA PHE A 257 19.92 2.08 -13.19
C PHE A 257 20.76 2.07 -14.47
N LEU A 258 20.14 2.30 -15.64
CA LEU A 258 20.86 2.36 -16.90
C LEU A 258 21.81 3.57 -16.94
N CYS A 259 21.33 4.76 -16.55
CA CYS A 259 22.13 5.97 -16.48
C CYS A 259 23.26 5.87 -15.45
N GLU A 260 23.02 5.21 -14.32
CA GLU A 260 24.04 4.97 -13.29
C GLU A 260 25.11 4.02 -13.82
N SER A 261 24.73 2.93 -14.49
CA SER A 261 25.69 2.01 -15.11
C SER A 261 26.55 2.66 -16.21
N ALA A 262 26.00 3.68 -16.87
CA ALA A 262 26.70 4.49 -17.87
C ALA A 262 27.45 5.71 -17.29
N ASN A 263 27.43 5.91 -15.96
CA ASN A 263 28.01 7.07 -15.26
C ASN A 263 27.48 8.45 -15.73
N VAL A 264 26.25 8.52 -16.26
CA VAL A 264 25.61 9.78 -16.73
C VAL A 264 24.43 10.22 -15.87
N TYR A 265 24.10 9.48 -14.81
CA TYR A 265 22.98 9.80 -13.92
C TYR A 265 23.23 11.11 -13.16
N GLY A 266 24.38 11.22 -12.49
CA GLY A 266 24.76 12.43 -11.74
C GLY A 266 23.82 12.70 -10.56
N GLU A 267 23.72 11.75 -9.63
CA GLU A 267 22.85 11.86 -8.43
C GLU A 267 23.07 13.19 -7.69
N GLY A 268 21.97 13.86 -7.34
CA GLY A 268 22.01 15.11 -6.57
C GLY A 268 22.56 16.34 -7.32
N LYS A 269 23.02 16.20 -8.57
CA LYS A 269 23.51 17.31 -9.39
C LYS A 269 22.41 17.88 -10.26
N PHE A 270 22.16 19.18 -10.16
CA PHE A 270 21.20 19.91 -10.98
C PHE A 270 21.91 20.56 -12.19
N GLU A 271 22.52 19.73 -13.03
CA GLU A 271 23.18 20.16 -14.27
C GLU A 271 22.34 19.74 -15.49
N TRP A 272 22.36 20.55 -16.56
CA TRP A 272 21.61 20.23 -17.78
C TRP A 272 22.16 19.04 -18.57
N LEU A 273 23.38 18.59 -18.26
CA LEU A 273 24.07 17.51 -18.97
C LEU A 273 23.91 16.13 -18.30
N VAL A 274 23.27 16.07 -17.13
CA VAL A 274 23.08 14.82 -16.37
C VAL A 274 21.61 14.40 -16.36
N ALA A 275 21.34 13.09 -16.25
CA ALA A 275 19.98 12.55 -16.37
C ALA A 275 19.11 12.78 -15.13
N TYR A 276 19.72 12.91 -13.94
CA TYR A 276 19.04 13.06 -12.64
C TYR A 276 17.90 14.12 -12.63
N PRO A 277 18.12 15.40 -13.00
CA PRO A 277 17.08 16.42 -12.90
C PRO A 277 15.88 16.15 -13.81
N TYR A 278 16.11 15.58 -15.01
CA TYR A 278 15.03 15.26 -15.95
C TYR A 278 14.15 14.12 -15.43
N LEU A 279 14.78 13.04 -14.92
CA LEU A 279 14.05 11.92 -14.31
C LEU A 279 13.31 12.37 -13.05
N CYS A 280 13.95 13.18 -12.21
CA CYS A 280 13.33 13.77 -11.03
C CYS A 280 12.11 14.63 -11.40
N PHE A 281 12.23 15.51 -12.39
CA PHE A 281 11.13 16.35 -12.86
C PHE A 281 9.95 15.52 -13.40
N LEU A 282 10.22 14.53 -14.25
CA LEU A 282 9.20 13.64 -14.81
C LEU A 282 8.45 12.87 -13.70
N GLN A 283 9.18 12.35 -12.71
CA GLN A 283 8.59 11.67 -11.56
C GLN A 283 7.72 12.61 -10.72
N ASN A 284 8.17 13.84 -10.50
CA ASN A 284 7.41 14.85 -9.75
C ASN A 284 6.11 15.25 -10.48
N LEU A 285 6.16 15.44 -11.80
CA LEU A 285 4.96 15.72 -12.60
C LEU A 285 3.96 14.55 -12.54
N SER A 286 4.47 13.33 -12.67
CA SER A 286 3.65 12.12 -12.62
C SER A 286 2.98 11.90 -11.26
N VAL A 287 3.70 12.09 -10.15
CA VAL A 287 3.11 11.96 -8.80
C VAL A 287 2.13 13.10 -8.52
N MET A 288 2.40 14.32 -9.00
CA MET A 288 1.47 15.44 -8.88
C MET A 288 0.13 15.14 -9.57
N TYR A 289 0.17 14.61 -10.80
CA TYR A 289 -1.05 14.22 -11.51
C TYR A 289 -1.82 13.09 -10.79
N ALA A 290 -1.12 12.09 -10.26
CA ALA A 290 -1.76 11.01 -9.49
C ALA A 290 -2.43 11.52 -8.21
N LEU A 291 -1.75 12.42 -7.49
CA LEU A 291 -2.30 13.01 -6.27
C LEU A 291 -3.45 13.97 -6.56
N TYR A 292 -3.37 14.69 -7.68
CA TYR A 292 -4.48 15.50 -8.16
C TYR A 292 -5.73 14.65 -8.39
N CYS A 293 -5.61 13.53 -9.10
CA CYS A 293 -6.71 12.59 -9.33
C CYS A 293 -7.27 12.01 -8.02
N LEU A 294 -6.40 11.72 -7.06
CA LEU A 294 -6.80 11.23 -5.73
C LEU A 294 -7.53 12.30 -4.90
N VAL A 295 -7.07 13.55 -4.94
CA VAL A 295 -7.72 14.68 -4.26
C VAL A 295 -9.07 14.99 -4.90
N LEU A 296 -9.17 14.93 -6.22
CA LEU A 296 -10.43 15.10 -6.93
C LEU A 296 -11.43 14.01 -6.56
N LEU A 297 -11.00 12.74 -6.56
CA LEU A 297 -11.80 11.62 -6.07
C LEU A 297 -12.25 11.84 -4.62
N TYR A 298 -11.32 12.27 -3.76
CA TYR A 298 -11.61 12.54 -2.35
C TYR A 298 -12.72 13.59 -2.20
N HIS A 299 -12.63 14.73 -2.89
CA HIS A 299 -13.66 15.78 -2.83
C HIS A 299 -15.02 15.31 -3.34
N ALA A 300 -15.06 14.48 -4.40
CA ALA A 300 -16.30 13.92 -4.91
C ALA A 300 -17.01 12.98 -3.92
N VAL A 301 -16.26 12.31 -3.04
CA VAL A 301 -16.78 11.25 -2.16
C VAL A 301 -16.66 11.56 -0.66
N GLU A 302 -16.15 12.73 -0.27
CA GLU A 302 -15.87 13.08 1.13
C GLU A 302 -17.11 12.97 2.04
N ALA A 303 -18.28 13.40 1.55
CA ALA A 303 -19.54 13.33 2.29
C ALA A 303 -19.88 11.89 2.69
N GLU A 304 -19.75 10.95 1.74
CA GLU A 304 -20.02 9.51 1.93
C GLU A 304 -18.99 8.82 2.81
N LEU A 305 -17.77 9.35 2.85
CA LEU A 305 -16.72 8.83 3.73
C LEU A 305 -16.85 9.32 5.18
N ARG A 306 -17.65 10.38 5.42
CA ARG A 306 -17.83 10.97 6.76
C ARG A 306 -19.13 10.52 7.42
N HIS A 307 -20.16 10.20 6.65
CA HIS A 307 -21.43 9.66 7.11
C HIS A 307 -21.70 8.28 6.50
N PRO A 308 -22.23 7.28 7.25
CA PRO A 308 -22.70 7.31 8.64
C PRO A 308 -21.59 7.00 9.66
N ILE A 309 -20.46 6.45 9.17
CA ILE A 309 -19.27 6.13 9.94
C ILE A 309 -18.19 7.08 9.48
N ASN A 310 -17.59 7.80 10.43
CA ASN A 310 -16.48 8.69 10.11
C ASN A 310 -15.21 7.86 9.92
N TRP A 311 -14.90 7.53 8.67
CA TRP A 311 -13.71 6.77 8.28
C TRP A 311 -12.41 7.59 8.37
N ARG A 312 -12.46 8.84 8.86
CA ARG A 312 -11.31 9.76 9.01
C ARG A 312 -10.36 9.75 7.79
N PRO A 313 -10.89 9.91 6.57
CA PRO A 313 -10.12 9.71 5.34
C PRO A 313 -8.94 10.68 5.20
N LEU A 314 -9.07 11.94 5.64
CA LEU A 314 -7.95 12.91 5.67
C LEU A 314 -6.80 12.44 6.56
N GLY A 315 -7.10 11.90 7.74
CA GLY A 315 -6.08 11.39 8.65
C GLY A 315 -5.31 10.21 8.03
N LYS A 316 -6.03 9.32 7.32
CA LYS A 316 -5.42 8.21 6.57
C LYS A 316 -4.58 8.72 5.39
N PHE A 317 -5.06 9.72 4.65
CA PHE A 317 -4.31 10.36 3.56
C PHE A 317 -3.02 11.03 4.07
N ILE A 318 -3.09 11.82 5.14
CA ILE A 318 -1.94 12.47 5.77
C ILE A 318 -0.94 11.43 6.28
N CYS A 319 -1.39 10.28 6.80
CA CYS A 319 -0.50 9.20 7.21
C CYS A 319 0.26 8.54 6.05
N VAL A 320 -0.32 8.52 4.84
CA VAL A 320 0.32 8.00 3.63
C VAL A 320 1.25 9.05 3.01
N LYS A 321 0.70 10.24 2.71
CA LYS A 321 1.43 11.29 2.01
C LYS A 321 2.48 11.97 2.90
N GLY A 322 2.21 12.07 4.20
CA GLY A 322 3.09 12.70 5.18
C GLY A 322 4.47 12.05 5.20
N ILE A 323 4.57 10.73 5.11
CA ILE A 323 5.84 10.01 5.04
C ILE A 323 6.68 10.53 3.87
N VAL A 324 6.12 10.55 2.67
CA VAL A 324 6.81 11.01 1.45
C VAL A 324 7.15 12.51 1.54
N PHE A 325 6.22 13.31 2.05
CA PHE A 325 6.36 14.76 2.12
C PHE A 325 7.48 15.18 3.08
N PHE A 326 7.51 14.65 4.30
CA PHE A 326 8.60 14.95 5.24
C PHE A 326 9.93 14.41 4.71
N CYS A 327 9.93 13.22 4.11
CA CYS A 327 11.14 12.64 3.53
C CYS A 327 11.78 13.51 2.45
N TRP A 328 10.96 14.17 1.63
CA TRP A 328 11.45 15.06 0.59
C TRP A 328 11.97 16.39 1.16
N TRP A 329 11.19 17.05 2.03
CA TRP A 329 11.57 18.34 2.61
C TRP A 329 12.82 18.26 3.49
N GLN A 330 12.99 17.20 4.28
CA GLN A 330 14.22 17.01 5.04
C GLN A 330 15.44 16.86 4.11
N GLY A 331 15.26 16.19 2.97
CA GLY A 331 16.28 16.08 1.94
C GLY A 331 16.69 17.44 1.40
N VAL A 332 15.71 18.26 1.00
CA VAL A 332 15.95 19.63 0.52
C VAL A 332 16.70 20.47 1.56
N ILE A 333 16.26 20.45 2.82
CA ILE A 333 16.88 21.21 3.91
C ILE A 333 18.32 20.74 4.15
N ILE A 334 18.57 19.43 4.21
CA ILE A 334 19.90 18.87 4.48
C ILE A 334 20.86 19.14 3.33
N PHE A 335 20.43 18.98 2.07
CA PHE A 335 21.25 19.32 0.91
C PHE A 335 21.50 20.83 0.77
N TYR A 336 20.54 21.67 1.18
CA TYR A 336 20.75 23.11 1.30
C TYR A 336 21.83 23.44 2.35
N LEU A 337 21.78 22.81 3.53
CA LEU A 337 22.80 22.97 4.58
C LEU A 337 24.20 22.50 4.11
N LYS A 338 24.26 21.40 3.35
CA LYS A 338 25.49 20.95 2.68
C LYS A 338 26.03 22.01 1.71
N ALA A 339 25.18 22.57 0.86
CA ALA A 339 25.58 23.59 -0.12
C ALA A 339 26.14 24.87 0.54
N HIS A 340 25.67 25.20 1.74
CA HIS A 340 26.18 26.31 2.56
C HIS A 340 27.42 25.97 3.40
N GLY A 341 28.00 24.78 3.25
CA GLY A 341 29.22 24.38 3.97
C GLY A 341 29.01 24.13 5.47
N ILE A 342 27.77 23.92 5.92
CA ILE A 342 27.47 23.59 7.32
C ILE A 342 27.72 22.10 7.59
N ILE A 343 27.51 21.26 6.56
CA ILE A 343 27.75 19.82 6.61
C ILE A 343 29.06 19.53 5.87
N ASP A 344 30.11 19.31 6.66
CA ASP A 344 31.44 18.96 6.16
C ASP A 344 31.68 17.44 6.17
N HIS A 345 32.82 17.04 5.61
CA HIS A 345 33.30 15.67 5.67
C HIS A 345 33.53 15.24 7.11
N LEU A 346 33.15 14.00 7.44
CA LEU A 346 33.29 13.44 8.78
C LEU A 346 34.04 12.11 8.71
N GLY A 347 35.28 12.10 9.19
CA GLY A 347 36.12 10.89 9.18
C GLY A 347 36.31 10.34 7.76
N SER A 348 35.81 9.14 7.49
CA SER A 348 35.89 8.50 6.17
C SER A 348 34.70 8.83 5.24
N TRP A 349 33.75 9.64 5.69
CA TRP A 349 32.54 9.98 4.94
C TRP A 349 32.69 11.33 4.25
N THR A 350 32.35 11.36 2.97
CA THR A 350 32.23 12.61 2.20
C THR A 350 31.07 13.46 2.72
N SER A 351 31.09 14.78 2.48
CA SER A 351 29.98 15.67 2.89
C SER A 351 28.62 15.25 2.32
N GLU A 352 28.63 14.58 1.16
CA GLU A 352 27.44 14.01 0.55
C GLU A 352 26.93 12.77 1.29
N GLU A 353 27.82 11.83 1.61
CA GLU A 353 27.48 10.65 2.40
C GLU A 353 26.97 11.02 3.79
N VAL A 354 27.56 12.04 4.42
CA VAL A 354 27.10 12.56 5.72
C VAL A 354 25.69 13.14 5.62
N ALA A 355 25.43 13.99 4.61
CA ALA A 355 24.10 14.54 4.37
C ALA A 355 23.05 13.43 4.13
N ASN A 356 23.40 12.47 3.27
CA ASN A 356 22.59 11.31 2.94
C ASN A 356 22.30 10.40 4.15
N GLY A 357 23.30 10.16 5.00
CA GLY A 357 23.15 9.42 6.25
C GLY A 357 22.30 10.15 7.29
N LEU A 358 22.40 11.47 7.37
CA LEU A 358 21.55 12.28 8.26
C LEU A 358 20.08 12.19 7.84
N ILE A 359 19.78 12.26 6.54
CA ILE A 359 18.43 12.04 6.01
C ILE A 359 17.90 10.68 6.46
N ASP A 360 18.66 9.60 6.21
CA ASP A 360 18.22 8.25 6.57
C ASP A 360 18.00 8.08 8.08
N TYR A 361 18.87 8.69 8.88
CA TYR A 361 18.73 8.68 10.33
C TYR A 361 17.44 9.39 10.80
N CYS A 362 17.12 10.55 10.22
CA CYS A 362 15.87 11.26 10.48
C CYS A 362 14.65 10.43 10.05
N VAL A 363 14.68 9.77 8.88
CA VAL A 363 13.59 8.87 8.45
C VAL A 363 13.34 7.78 9.50
N VAL A 364 14.39 7.13 10.02
CA VAL A 364 14.23 6.07 11.04
C VAL A 364 13.52 6.61 12.29
N ILE A 365 13.79 7.85 12.69
CA ILE A 365 13.11 8.50 13.81
C ILE A 365 11.64 8.75 13.48
N GLU A 366 11.36 9.35 12.33
CA GLU A 366 10.00 9.66 11.87
C GLU A 366 9.14 8.40 11.74
N MET A 367 9.71 7.28 11.29
CA MET A 367 8.97 6.02 11.14
C MET A 367 8.40 5.48 12.45
N VAL A 368 9.05 5.75 13.60
CA VAL A 368 8.47 5.40 14.92
C VAL A 368 7.20 6.22 15.17
N ILE A 369 7.25 7.52 14.89
CA ILE A 369 6.11 8.43 15.05
C ILE A 369 4.99 8.02 14.10
N PHE A 370 5.31 7.70 12.85
CA PHE A 370 4.34 7.21 11.87
C PHE A 370 3.77 5.85 12.23
N ALA A 371 4.54 4.93 12.83
CA ALA A 371 4.00 3.65 13.32
C ALA A 371 2.93 3.86 14.39
N ILE A 372 3.16 4.82 15.29
CA ILE A 372 2.19 5.22 16.30
C ILE A 372 0.97 5.87 15.63
N ALA A 373 1.17 6.84 14.73
CA ALA A 373 0.09 7.52 14.01
C ALA A 373 -0.79 6.54 13.23
N HIS A 374 -0.19 5.60 12.47
CA HIS A 374 -0.88 4.55 11.74
C HIS A 374 -1.70 3.64 12.66
N SER A 375 -1.23 3.38 13.89
CA SER A 375 -1.99 2.59 14.87
C SER A 375 -3.29 3.26 15.33
N TYR A 376 -3.34 4.60 15.28
CA TYR A 376 -4.54 5.37 15.59
C TYR A 376 -5.44 5.61 14.37
N THR A 377 -4.87 5.87 13.20
CA THR A 377 -5.61 6.20 11.98
C THR A 377 -6.11 4.98 11.20
N PHE A 378 -5.37 3.87 11.22
CA PHE A 378 -5.74 2.61 10.57
C PHE A 378 -6.06 1.55 11.62
N THR A 379 -7.01 1.84 12.50
CA THR A 379 -7.40 0.90 13.57
C THR A 379 -8.29 -0.23 13.05
N TYR A 380 -8.02 -1.46 13.46
CA TYR A 380 -8.85 -2.62 13.13
C TYR A 380 -10.26 -2.54 13.74
N LYS A 381 -10.44 -1.69 14.76
CA LYS A 381 -11.71 -1.54 15.48
C LYS A 381 -12.83 -0.98 14.58
N GLU A 382 -12.47 -0.18 13.57
CA GLU A 382 -13.42 0.39 12.60
C GLU A 382 -14.18 -0.70 11.82
N TYR A 383 -13.60 -1.89 11.67
CA TYR A 383 -14.16 -3.00 10.90
C TYR A 383 -14.91 -4.03 11.76
N LEU A 384 -15.02 -3.80 13.08
CA LEU A 384 -15.71 -4.73 13.98
C LEU A 384 -17.24 -4.60 13.84
N PRO A 385 -18.00 -5.71 14.02
CA PRO A 385 -19.47 -5.68 13.93
C PRO A 385 -20.16 -4.64 14.82
N ARG A 386 -19.58 -4.36 15.99
CA ARG A 386 -20.12 -3.40 16.96
C ARG A 386 -20.01 -1.94 16.52
N SER A 387 -19.20 -1.67 15.49
CA SER A 387 -18.95 -0.31 14.99
C SER A 387 -20.05 0.16 14.01
N PHE A 388 -20.95 -0.76 13.61
CA PHE A 388 -22.04 -0.48 12.69
C PHE A 388 -23.35 -0.22 13.45
N PRO A 389 -24.16 0.78 13.06
CA PRO A 389 -25.46 1.02 13.67
C PRO A 389 -26.35 -0.22 13.48
N HIS A 390 -26.91 -0.75 14.58
CA HIS A 390 -27.93 -1.80 14.47
C HIS A 390 -29.23 -1.21 13.90
N PRO A 391 -29.94 -1.92 13.00
CA PRO A 391 -31.28 -1.51 12.63
C PRO A 391 -32.18 -1.61 13.87
N THR A 392 -32.57 -0.48 14.41
CA THR A 392 -33.54 -0.42 15.52
C THR A 392 -34.87 -0.93 14.99
N THR A 393 -35.37 -2.04 15.54
CA THR A 393 -36.72 -2.55 15.29
C THR A 393 -37.75 -1.60 15.92
N THR A 394 -37.98 -0.46 15.28
CA THR A 394 -39.16 0.37 15.53
C THR A 394 -39.88 0.49 14.20
N THR A 395 -41.10 -0.05 14.15
CA THR A 395 -42.05 0.08 13.05
C THR A 395 -42.34 1.55 12.77
N THR A 396 -41.45 2.20 12.04
CA THR A 396 -41.73 3.47 11.36
C THR A 396 -41.34 3.20 9.92
N ARG A 397 -42.31 3.33 9.01
CA ARG A 397 -42.06 3.30 7.56
C ARG A 397 -40.91 4.27 7.27
N VAL A 398 -39.72 3.74 7.08
CA VAL A 398 -38.59 4.50 6.55
C VAL A 398 -39.00 4.77 5.12
N VAL A 399 -39.38 6.02 4.86
CA VAL A 399 -39.32 6.56 3.50
C VAL A 399 -37.86 6.42 3.11
N GLU A 400 -37.55 5.46 2.24
CA GLU A 400 -36.26 5.40 1.55
C GLU A 400 -36.12 6.71 0.78
N THR A 401 -35.45 7.69 1.39
CA THR A 401 -34.85 8.76 0.62
C THR A 401 -33.71 8.12 -0.17
N SER A 402 -33.75 8.33 -1.49
CA SER A 402 -32.81 7.84 -2.49
C SER A 402 -31.32 8.10 -2.17
N GLU A 403 -31.02 9.00 -1.24
CA GLU A 403 -29.68 9.29 -0.74
C GLU A 403 -29.08 8.16 0.12
N THR A 404 -29.90 7.32 0.77
CA THR A 404 -29.42 6.27 1.71
C THR A 404 -29.14 4.91 1.05
N GLN A 405 -29.47 4.75 -0.24
CA GLN A 405 -29.32 3.48 -0.96
C GLN A 405 -27.88 3.21 -1.42
N TYR A 406 -27.08 4.25 -1.63
CA TYR A 406 -25.71 4.17 -2.18
C TYR A 406 -24.62 4.21 -1.13
N LEU A 407 -25.00 4.47 0.10
CA LEU A 407 -24.14 4.41 1.25
C LEU A 407 -23.73 2.96 1.48
N TYR A 408 -22.42 2.70 1.60
CA TYR A 408 -21.90 1.37 1.94
C TYR A 408 -22.67 0.80 3.14
N ARG A 409 -23.62 -0.09 2.87
CA ARG A 409 -24.37 -0.79 3.90
C ARG A 409 -23.48 -1.93 4.37
N PRO A 410 -23.04 -1.92 5.64
CA PRO A 410 -22.37 -3.08 6.20
C PRO A 410 -23.31 -4.26 6.01
N PRO A 411 -22.82 -5.44 5.58
CA PRO A 411 -23.70 -6.59 5.44
C PRO A 411 -24.44 -6.83 6.77
N GLU A 412 -25.75 -7.10 6.72
CA GLU A 412 -26.62 -7.28 7.90
C GLU A 412 -26.03 -8.27 8.91
N THR A 413 -25.24 -9.22 8.41
CA THR A 413 -24.34 -10.05 9.21
C THR A 413 -22.94 -10.01 8.58
N LEU A 414 -21.94 -9.64 9.37
CA LEU A 414 -20.56 -9.78 8.93
C LEU A 414 -20.21 -11.27 8.86
N PRO A 415 -19.63 -11.74 7.74
CA PRO A 415 -19.19 -13.12 7.63
C PRO A 415 -18.16 -13.44 8.71
N GLN A 416 -17.99 -14.74 9.01
CA GLN A 416 -16.91 -15.15 9.89
C GLN A 416 -15.56 -14.67 9.32
N PRO A 417 -14.62 -14.23 10.17
CA PRO A 417 -13.34 -13.72 9.70
C PRO A 417 -12.64 -14.79 8.87
N MET A 418 -12.11 -14.38 7.72
CA MET A 418 -11.37 -15.24 6.81
C MET A 418 -10.17 -15.89 7.52
N ASN A 419 -9.76 -17.07 7.07
CA ASN A 419 -8.56 -17.72 7.60
C ASN A 419 -7.31 -16.82 7.38
N PHE A 420 -6.37 -16.89 8.31
CA PHE A 420 -5.17 -16.04 8.32
C PHE A 420 -4.34 -16.17 7.03
N GLN A 421 -4.20 -17.39 6.51
CA GLN A 421 -3.42 -17.63 5.29
C GLN A 421 -4.06 -16.94 4.07
N ASP A 422 -5.38 -17.05 3.92
CA ASP A 422 -6.12 -16.44 2.82
C ASP A 422 -6.14 -14.90 2.94
N ALA A 423 -6.23 -14.38 4.17
CA ALA A 423 -6.11 -12.94 4.44
C ALA A 423 -4.71 -12.39 4.07
N LEU A 424 -3.64 -13.14 4.36
CA LEU A 424 -2.28 -12.75 4.00
C LEU A 424 -2.06 -12.77 2.48
N TRP A 425 -2.52 -13.82 1.79
CA TRP A 425 -2.36 -13.93 0.33
C TRP A 425 -3.21 -12.90 -0.43
N SER A 426 -4.43 -12.62 0.02
CA SER A 426 -5.30 -11.61 -0.59
C SER A 426 -4.76 -10.18 -0.43
N SER A 427 -4.14 -9.88 0.72
CA SER A 427 -3.49 -8.58 0.95
C SER A 427 -2.18 -8.42 0.17
N THR A 428 -1.44 -9.49 -0.10
CA THR A 428 -0.13 -9.41 -0.79
C THR A 428 -0.27 -9.27 -2.32
N VAL A 429 -1.27 -9.89 -2.95
CA VAL A 429 -1.38 -9.92 -4.42
C VAL A 429 -2.38 -8.86 -4.95
N PRO A 430 -1.96 -7.88 -5.78
CA PRO A 430 -2.84 -6.84 -6.32
C PRO A 430 -3.67 -7.33 -7.52
N ARG A 431 -4.61 -8.25 -7.27
CA ARG A 431 -5.47 -8.83 -8.32
C ARG A 431 -6.27 -7.77 -9.09
N GLU A 432 -6.76 -6.73 -8.41
CA GLU A 432 -7.57 -5.69 -9.07
C GLU A 432 -6.74 -4.86 -10.06
N THR A 433 -5.54 -4.45 -9.67
CA THR A 433 -4.63 -3.72 -10.57
C THR A 433 -4.32 -4.53 -11.83
N ILE A 434 -4.14 -5.85 -11.71
CA ILE A 434 -3.93 -6.74 -12.86
C ILE A 434 -5.19 -6.82 -13.74
N LYS A 435 -6.38 -6.92 -13.14
CA LYS A 435 -7.65 -6.90 -13.90
C LYS A 435 -7.83 -5.58 -14.64
N ASP A 436 -7.49 -4.46 -14.00
CA ASP A 436 -7.62 -3.13 -14.58
C ASP A 436 -6.64 -2.92 -15.71
N ILE A 437 -5.37 -3.32 -15.58
CA ILE A 437 -4.41 -3.31 -16.69
C ILE A 437 -4.98 -4.08 -17.90
N LYS A 438 -5.61 -5.24 -17.68
CA LYS A 438 -6.24 -6.03 -18.75
C LYS A 438 -7.46 -5.32 -19.35
N MET A 439 -8.31 -4.71 -18.52
CA MET A 439 -9.49 -3.98 -18.97
C MET A 439 -9.10 -2.74 -19.79
N LEU A 440 -8.13 -1.97 -19.32
CA LEU A 440 -7.61 -0.78 -19.99
C LEU A 440 -6.89 -1.12 -21.30
N SER A 441 -6.13 -2.22 -21.32
CA SER A 441 -5.54 -2.73 -22.55
C SER A 441 -6.61 -3.08 -23.58
N ARG A 442 -7.72 -3.74 -23.17
CA ARG A 442 -8.83 -4.07 -24.07
C ARG A 442 -9.55 -2.83 -24.58
N LYS A 443 -9.91 -1.88 -23.71
CA LYS A 443 -10.62 -0.65 -24.10
C LYS A 443 -9.79 0.19 -25.09
N LYS A 444 -8.46 0.26 -24.90
CA LYS A 444 -7.55 0.93 -25.86
C LYS A 444 -7.46 0.19 -27.20
N THR A 445 -7.44 -1.15 -27.21
CA THR A 445 -7.53 -1.94 -28.45
C THR A 445 -8.86 -1.70 -29.15
N THR A 446 -9.99 -1.71 -28.43
CA THR A 446 -11.31 -1.44 -29.00
C THR A 446 -11.43 -0.02 -29.55
N SER A 447 -10.98 1.02 -28.82
CA SER A 447 -10.95 2.40 -29.35
C SER A 447 -10.04 2.54 -30.56
N SER A 448 -8.88 1.88 -30.57
CA SER A 448 -7.97 1.92 -31.73
C SER A 448 -8.57 1.19 -32.94
N SER A 449 -9.28 0.07 -32.71
CA SER A 449 -10.02 -0.66 -33.75
C SER A 449 -11.24 0.11 -34.26
N ILE A 450 -11.96 0.83 -33.40
CA ILE A 450 -13.07 1.71 -33.80
C ILE A 450 -12.54 2.94 -34.55
N CYS A 451 -11.44 3.56 -34.11
CA CYS A 451 -10.80 4.64 -34.87
C CYS A 451 -10.28 4.16 -36.24
N LEU A 452 -9.70 2.97 -36.32
CA LEU A 452 -9.29 2.36 -37.59
C LEU A 452 -10.50 1.99 -38.46
N ALA A 453 -11.59 1.47 -37.88
CA ALA A 453 -12.82 1.15 -38.58
C ALA A 453 -13.51 2.41 -39.13
N ASN A 454 -13.58 3.48 -38.33
CA ASN A 454 -14.13 4.77 -38.75
C ASN A 454 -13.23 5.49 -39.77
N MET A 455 -11.91 5.24 -39.76
CA MET A 455 -11.01 5.69 -40.82
C MET A 455 -11.23 4.91 -42.12
N THR A 456 -11.48 3.60 -42.05
CA THR A 456 -11.82 2.79 -43.23
C THR A 456 -13.22 3.07 -43.77
N GLU A 457 -14.20 3.39 -42.91
CA GLU A 457 -15.54 3.83 -43.34
C GLU A 457 -15.50 5.22 -44.00
N ASN A 458 -14.70 6.16 -43.47
CA ASN A 458 -14.50 7.47 -44.13
C ASN A 458 -13.70 7.38 -45.44
N GLU A 459 -12.90 6.32 -45.65
CA GLU A 459 -12.26 6.04 -46.95
C GLU A 459 -13.21 5.33 -47.92
N SER A 460 -14.15 4.50 -47.46
CA SER A 460 -15.19 3.91 -48.33
C SER A 460 -16.26 4.91 -48.75
N ASP A 461 -16.66 5.84 -47.88
CA ASP A 461 -17.67 6.87 -48.20
C ASP A 461 -17.15 7.90 -49.23
N LYS A 462 -15.82 8.10 -49.29
CA LYS A 462 -15.18 8.88 -50.38
C LYS A 462 -15.10 8.14 -51.71
N GLY A 463 -15.16 6.80 -51.71
CA GLY A 463 -15.15 5.98 -52.92
C GLY A 463 -16.51 5.92 -53.63
N ASP A 464 -17.60 6.04 -52.88
CA ASP A 464 -18.96 5.98 -53.42
C ASP A 464 -19.44 7.34 -53.97
N ASP A 465 -18.99 8.46 -53.41
CA ASP A 465 -19.25 9.81 -53.96
C ASP A 465 -18.53 10.05 -55.31
N GLU A 466 -17.34 9.48 -55.54
CA GLU A 466 -16.65 9.57 -56.83
C GLU A 466 -17.31 8.69 -57.92
N GLN A 467 -17.90 7.55 -57.57
CA GLN A 467 -18.62 6.70 -58.54
C GLN A 467 -20.00 7.27 -58.91
N GLN A 468 -20.68 7.97 -58.00
CA GLN A 468 -21.98 8.57 -58.28
C GLN A 468 -21.85 9.88 -59.10
N GLN A 469 -20.70 10.55 -59.03
CA GLN A 469 -20.40 11.71 -59.87
C GLN A 469 -19.94 11.32 -61.29
N GLN A 470 -19.33 10.15 -61.49
CA GLN A 470 -18.96 9.65 -62.82
C GLN A 470 -20.15 9.11 -63.63
N SER A 471 -21.18 8.54 -62.98
CA SER A 471 -22.36 7.99 -63.68
C SER A 471 -23.34 9.07 -64.16
N THR A 472 -23.29 10.28 -63.62
CA THR A 472 -24.19 11.39 -64.00
C THR A 472 -23.67 12.16 -65.22
N VAL A 473 -22.38 12.03 -65.57
CA VAL A 473 -21.78 12.71 -66.74
C VAL A 473 -21.96 11.95 -68.05
N ASN A 474 -22.19 10.63 -68.03
CA ASN A 474 -22.36 9.82 -69.26
C ASN A 474 -23.80 9.69 -69.78
N THR A 475 -24.78 10.38 -69.18
CA THR A 475 -26.18 10.41 -69.67
C THR A 475 -26.56 11.76 -70.31
N ILE A 476 -25.60 12.69 -70.44
CA ILE A 476 -25.78 13.95 -71.19
C ILE A 476 -24.59 14.14 -72.12
N ILE A 477 -24.47 13.28 -73.14
CA ILE A 477 -23.82 13.56 -74.43
C ILE A 477 -24.64 12.92 -75.52
#